data_AF-A0A7V3HN88-F1
#
_entry.id   AF-A0A7V3HN88-F1
#
_cell.length_a   1.000
_cell.length_b   1.000
_cell.length_c   1.000
_cell.angle_alpha   90.00
_cell.angle_beta   90.00
_cell.angle_gamma   90.00
#
_symmetry.space_group_name_H-M   'P 1'
#
loop_
_entity.id
_entity.type
_entity.pdbx_description
1 polymer ?
#
loop_
_entity_poly.entity_id
_entity_poly.type
_entity_poly.pdbx_seq_one_letter_code
_entity_poly.pdbx_strand_id
1 'polypeptide(L)'
;MDSVLECLILLHDVDTLIEDVTSPGYREQVGLETVEKHLEELKKRRDEVAGRLPPEVLRQYERLRKRYKRGIAPVISGTCMNCFSELPIAMVTRPEKNHQVEKCPSCGIFIYWG
;
A
#
# COMPACT_ATOMS: atom_id res chain seq x y z
N MET A 1 0.06 -8.38 14.21
CA MET A 1 0.06 -7.10 13.48
C MET A 1 -1.38 -6.59 13.48
N ASP A 2 -1.58 -5.27 13.42
CA ASP A 2 -2.93 -4.70 13.35
C ASP A 2 -3.66 -5.13 12.07
N SER A 3 -4.95 -5.48 12.19
CA SER A 3 -5.74 -6.00 11.07
C SER A 3 -5.96 -4.98 9.95
N VAL A 4 -6.03 -3.68 10.28
CA VAL A 4 -6.17 -2.60 9.29
C VAL A 4 -4.84 -2.40 8.57
N LEU A 5 -3.72 -2.46 9.30
CA LEU A 5 -2.38 -2.38 8.72
C LEU A 5 -2.10 -3.53 7.73
N GLU A 6 -2.46 -4.76 8.07
CA GLU A 6 -2.38 -5.91 7.16
C GLU A 6 -3.19 -5.66 5.88
N CYS A 7 -4.42 -5.14 6.01
CA CYS A 7 -5.26 -4.82 4.85
C CYS A 7 -4.67 -3.70 4.00
N LEU A 8 -4.02 -2.68 4.59
CA LEU A 8 -3.35 -1.61 3.86
C LEU A 8 -2.16 -2.13 3.05
N ILE A 9 -1.35 -3.03 3.62
CA ILE A 9 -0.23 -3.67 2.93
C ILE A 9 -0.76 -4.51 1.76
N LEU A 10 -1.74 -5.39 2.02
CA LEU A 10 -2.35 -6.24 0.98
C LEU A 10 -2.99 -5.42 -0.13
N LEU A 11 -3.68 -4.32 0.19
CA LEU A 11 -4.29 -3.45 -0.81
C LEU A 11 -3.23 -2.79 -1.70
N HIS A 12 -2.13 -2.34 -1.12
CA HIS A 12 -0.99 -1.77 -1.85
C HIS A 12 -0.31 -2.78 -2.77
N ASP A 13 -0.14 -4.03 -2.31
CA ASP A 13 0.43 -5.10 -3.13
C ASP A 13 -0.46 -5.42 -4.32
N VAL A 14 -1.77 -5.56 -4.11
CA VAL A 14 -2.74 -5.80 -5.19
C VAL A 14 -2.76 -4.63 -6.18
N ASP A 15 -2.74 -3.39 -5.68
CA ASP A 15 -2.69 -2.19 -6.52
C ASP A 15 -1.42 -2.14 -7.37
N THR A 16 -0.27 -2.54 -6.81
CA THR A 16 1.01 -2.63 -7.53
C THR A 16 0.93 -3.71 -8.62
N LEU A 17 0.38 -4.89 -8.32
CA LEU A 17 0.20 -5.96 -9.31
C LEU A 17 -0.71 -5.55 -10.47
N ILE A 18 -1.78 -4.79 -10.18
CA ILE A 18 -2.67 -4.25 -11.23
C ILE A 18 -1.90 -3.29 -12.14
N GLU A 19 -1.06 -2.42 -11.57
CA GLU A 19 -0.21 -1.51 -12.35
C GLU A 19 0.79 -2.29 -13.24
N ASP A 20 1.39 -3.36 -12.71
CA ASP A 20 2.34 -4.19 -13.47
C ASP A 20 1.67 -4.94 -14.63
N VAL A 21 0.51 -5.56 -14.40
CA VAL A 21 -0.25 -6.31 -15.42
C VAL A 21 -0.78 -5.40 -16.53
N THR A 22 -1.04 -4.14 -16.21
CA THR A 22 -1.50 -3.15 -17.20
C THR A 22 -0.37 -2.44 -17.92
N SER A 23 0.89 -2.68 -17.52
CA SER A 23 2.06 -2.10 -18.18
C SER A 23 2.17 -2.58 -19.64
N PRO A 24 2.64 -1.71 -20.57
CA PRO A 24 2.79 -2.09 -21.98
C PRO A 24 3.68 -3.33 -22.19
N GLY A 25 4.76 -3.44 -21.41
CA GLY A 25 5.72 -4.55 -21.53
C GLY A 25 5.15 -5.91 -21.13
N TYR A 26 4.29 -5.96 -20.12
CA TYR A 26 3.63 -7.22 -19.71
C TYR A 26 2.60 -7.67 -20.76
N ARG A 27 1.82 -6.72 -21.31
CA ARG A 27 0.78 -6.99 -22.31
C ARG A 27 1.32 -7.63 -23.59
N GLU A 28 2.48 -7.18 -24.03
CA GLU A 28 3.15 -7.71 -25.23
C GLU A 28 3.64 -9.16 -25.06
N GLN A 29 3.96 -9.58 -23.84
CA GLN A 29 4.51 -10.91 -23.53
C GLN A 29 3.43 -11.97 -23.32
N VAL A 30 2.26 -11.61 -22.78
CA VAL A 30 1.28 -12.58 -22.23
C VAL A 30 -0.01 -12.67 -23.08
N GLY A 31 -0.26 -11.69 -23.96
CA GLY A 31 -1.45 -11.63 -24.83
C GLY A 31 -2.67 -11.00 -24.14
N LEU A 32 -3.52 -10.34 -24.93
CA LEU A 32 -4.59 -9.46 -24.44
C LEU A 32 -5.67 -10.20 -23.61
N GLU A 33 -6.12 -11.37 -24.06
CA GLU A 33 -7.19 -12.13 -23.39
C GLU A 33 -6.78 -12.59 -21.98
N THR A 34 -5.53 -13.04 -21.82
CA THR A 34 -4.98 -13.45 -20.53
C THR A 34 -4.85 -12.27 -19.56
N VAL A 35 -4.42 -11.11 -20.08
CA VAL A 35 -4.33 -9.87 -19.29
C VAL A 35 -5.69 -9.43 -18.78
N GLU A 36 -6.74 -9.51 -19.59
CA GLU A 36 -8.09 -9.13 -19.19
C GLU A 36 -8.62 -10.02 -18.05
N LYS A 37 -8.42 -11.34 -18.15
CA LYS A 37 -8.82 -12.29 -17.08
C LYS A 37 -8.07 -12.01 -15.78
N HIS A 38 -6.75 -11.86 -15.83
CA HIS A 38 -5.94 -11.56 -14.64
C HIS A 38 -6.31 -10.21 -14.01
N LEU A 39 -6.59 -9.20 -14.83
CA LEU A 39 -7.00 -7.89 -14.36
C LEU A 39 -8.34 -7.95 -13.62
N GLU A 40 -9.30 -8.72 -14.13
CA GLU A 40 -10.61 -8.91 -13.49
C GLU A 40 -10.49 -9.61 -12.13
N GLU A 41 -9.66 -10.65 -12.03
CA GLU A 41 -9.38 -11.35 -10.77
C GLU A 41 -8.70 -10.43 -9.73
N LEU A 42 -7.71 -9.65 -10.15
CA LEU A 42 -7.02 -8.70 -9.29
C LEU A 42 -7.95 -7.58 -8.81
N LYS A 43 -8.87 -7.09 -9.66
CA LYS A 43 -9.88 -6.09 -9.27
C LYS A 43 -10.84 -6.64 -8.21
N LYS A 44 -11.33 -7.86 -8.39
CA LYS A 44 -12.19 -8.51 -7.37
C LYS A 44 -11.47 -8.62 -6.03
N ARG A 45 -10.22 -9.09 -6.04
CA ARG A 45 -9.40 -9.19 -4.83
C ARG A 45 -9.16 -7.82 -4.20
N ARG A 46 -8.93 -6.78 -5.01
CA ARG A 46 -8.78 -5.41 -4.53
C ARG A 46 -10.04 -4.94 -3.81
N ASP A 47 -11.22 -5.16 -4.40
CA ASP A 47 -12.50 -4.76 -3.84
C ASP A 47 -12.81 -5.50 -2.54
N GLU A 48 -12.49 -6.79 -2.45
CA GLU A 48 -12.59 -7.59 -1.22
C GLU A 48 -11.72 -7.03 -0.09
N VAL A 49 -10.45 -6.71 -0.37
CA VAL A 49 -9.54 -6.14 0.64
C VAL A 49 -9.98 -4.73 1.04
N ALA A 50 -10.35 -3.90 0.06
CA ALA A 50 -10.85 -2.54 0.31
C ALA A 50 -12.12 -2.55 1.17
N GLY A 51 -13.03 -3.51 0.97
CA GLY A 51 -14.25 -3.68 1.76
C GLY A 51 -14.02 -4.04 3.23
N ARG A 52 -12.83 -4.55 3.58
CA ARG A 52 -12.44 -4.85 4.98
C ARG A 52 -11.91 -3.64 5.73
N LEU A 53 -11.54 -2.57 5.02
CA LEU A 53 -10.99 -1.36 5.64
C LEU A 53 -12.12 -0.46 6.16
N PRO A 54 -11.91 0.24 7.29
CA PRO A 54 -12.79 1.32 7.69
C PRO A 54 -12.90 2.37 6.57
N PRO A 55 -14.10 2.91 6.27
CA PRO A 55 -14.29 3.82 5.13
C PRO A 55 -13.38 5.04 5.13
N GLU A 56 -13.05 5.59 6.31
CA GLU A 56 -12.14 6.73 6.41
C GLU A 56 -10.69 6.36 6.03
N VAL A 57 -10.22 5.19 6.47
CA VAL A 57 -8.88 4.69 6.16
C VAL A 57 -8.75 4.46 4.66
N LEU A 58 -9.74 3.82 4.04
CA LEU A 58 -9.76 3.62 2.59
C LEU A 58 -9.73 4.96 1.83
N ARG A 59 -10.54 5.94 2.21
CA ARG A 59 -10.52 7.28 1.58
C ARG A 59 -9.15 7.95 1.68
N GLN A 60 -8.49 7.83 2.83
CA GLN A 60 -7.15 8.39 3.03
C GLN A 60 -6.10 7.66 2.18
N TYR A 61 -6.17 6.33 2.14
CA TYR A 61 -5.31 5.49 1.31
C TYR A 61 -5.43 5.88 -0.17
N GLU A 62 -6.64 5.97 -0.72
CA GLU A 62 -6.87 6.33 -2.12
C GLU A 62 -6.34 7.72 -2.46
N ARG A 63 -6.53 8.69 -1.54
CA ARG A 63 -5.97 10.04 -1.69
C ARG A 63 -4.45 10.02 -1.75
N LEU A 64 -3.80 9.24 -0.88
CA LEU A 64 -2.35 9.10 -0.83
C LEU A 64 -1.83 8.38 -2.07
N ARG A 65 -2.47 7.28 -2.48
CA ARG A 65 -2.11 6.54 -3.69
C ARG A 65 -2.23 7.40 -4.94
N LYS A 66 -3.29 8.20 -5.06
CA LYS A 66 -3.44 9.15 -6.18
C LYS A 66 -2.28 10.17 -6.22
N ARG A 67 -1.79 10.61 -5.07
CA ARG A 67 -0.72 11.61 -4.94
C ARG A 67 0.68 11.01 -5.15
N TYR A 68 0.96 9.85 -4.55
CA TYR A 68 2.31 9.28 -4.43
C TYR A 68 2.50 7.97 -5.19
N LYS A 69 1.46 7.48 -5.88
CA LYS A 69 1.39 6.12 -6.46
C LYS A 69 1.42 4.98 -5.43
N ARG A 70 1.49 5.30 -4.14
CA ARG A 70 1.46 4.36 -3.01
C ARG A 70 0.59 4.94 -1.91
N GLY A 71 -0.19 4.10 -1.23
CA GLY A 71 -0.98 4.53 -0.09
C GLY A 71 -0.31 4.26 1.27
N ILE A 72 0.68 3.36 1.28
CA ILE A 72 1.46 2.96 2.44
C ILE A 72 2.93 2.77 2.04
N ALA A 73 3.87 2.96 2.97
CA ALA A 73 5.29 2.73 2.74
C ALA A 73 5.98 2.01 3.91
N PRO A 74 7.00 1.19 3.65
CA PRO A 74 7.82 0.62 4.70
C PRO A 74 8.68 1.70 5.36
N VAL A 75 9.02 1.44 6.61
CA VAL A 75 10.11 2.12 7.33
C VAL A 75 11.31 1.19 7.35
N ILE A 76 12.43 1.65 6.79
CA ILE A 76 13.68 0.90 6.76
C ILE A 76 14.75 1.73 7.47
N SER A 77 15.38 1.14 8.49
CA SER A 77 16.40 1.81 9.32
C SER A 77 15.94 3.16 9.89
N GLY A 78 14.66 3.27 10.26
CA GLY A 78 14.07 4.50 10.78
C GLY A 78 13.65 5.53 9.72
N THR A 79 13.80 5.22 8.43
CA THR A 79 13.49 6.13 7.31
C THR A 79 12.21 5.74 6.61
N CYS A 80 11.34 6.72 6.35
CA CYS A 80 10.14 6.53 5.54
C CYS A 80 10.52 6.35 4.07
N MET A 81 10.21 5.18 3.47
CA MET A 81 10.62 4.88 2.09
C MET A 81 9.72 5.53 1.01
N ASN A 82 8.79 6.41 1.41
CA ASN A 82 8.06 7.27 0.47
C ASN A 82 8.75 8.62 0.25
N CYS A 83 9.11 9.31 1.34
CA CYS A 83 9.66 10.67 1.29
C CYS A 83 11.12 10.77 1.76
N PHE A 84 11.73 9.64 2.13
CA PHE A 84 13.13 9.53 2.56
C PHE A 84 13.51 10.36 3.79
N SER A 85 12.53 10.83 4.57
CA SER A 85 12.80 11.49 5.85
C SER A 85 12.99 10.48 6.97
N GLU A 86 13.92 10.75 7.87
CA GLU A 86 14.05 10.05 9.14
C GLU A 86 12.81 10.28 10.01
N LEU A 87 12.35 9.22 10.67
CA LEU A 87 11.25 9.29 11.62
C LEU A 87 11.75 9.70 13.01
N PRO A 88 10.90 10.34 13.83
CA PRO A 88 11.25 10.68 15.20
C PRO A 88 11.74 9.46 16.00
N ILE A 89 12.80 9.63 16.78
CA ILE A 89 13.40 8.56 17.60
C ILE A 89 12.35 7.87 18.48
N ALA A 90 11.41 8.64 19.05
CA ALA A 90 10.32 8.10 19.86
C ALA A 90 9.41 7.10 19.12
N MET A 91 9.25 7.23 17.80
CA MET A 91 8.57 6.23 16.97
C MET A 91 9.49 5.03 16.69
N VAL A 92 10.77 5.29 16.39
CA VAL A 92 11.76 4.25 16.04
C VAL A 92 12.07 3.32 17.20
N THR A 93 12.07 3.80 18.44
CA THR A 93 12.36 3.01 19.64
C THR A 93 11.13 2.36 20.28
N ARG A 94 9.94 2.58 19.71
CA ARG A 94 8.69 2.05 20.24
C ARG A 94 8.67 0.51 20.20
N PRO A 95 8.26 -0.18 21.28
CA PRO A 95 8.21 -1.65 21.29
C PRO A 95 7.04 -2.21 20.45
N GLU A 96 5.87 -1.57 20.51
CA GLU A 96 4.64 -1.98 19.84
C GLU A 96 4.53 -1.56 18.36
N LYS A 97 5.60 -1.78 17.58
CA LYS A 97 5.59 -1.52 16.13
C LYS A 97 4.54 -2.40 15.44
N ASN A 98 3.85 -1.82 14.45
CA ASN A 98 2.81 -2.50 13.66
C ASN A 98 1.57 -2.96 14.44
N HIS A 99 1.40 -2.52 15.70
CA HIS A 99 0.19 -2.82 16.49
C HIS A 99 -0.93 -1.80 16.28
N GLN A 100 -0.66 -0.74 15.53
CA GLN A 100 -1.62 0.27 15.12
C GLN A 100 -1.19 0.88 13.79
N VAL A 101 -2.13 1.51 13.10
CA VAL A 101 -1.84 2.30 11.90
C VAL A 101 -1.19 3.62 12.29
N GLU A 102 0.01 3.85 11.78
CA GLU A 102 0.74 5.11 11.96
C GLU A 102 0.93 5.81 10.61
N LYS A 103 1.28 7.09 10.66
CA LYS A 103 1.61 7.89 9.48
C LYS A 103 2.98 8.51 9.64
N CYS A 104 3.69 8.66 8.52
CA CYS A 104 4.89 9.48 8.48
C CYS A 104 4.52 10.94 8.84
N PRO A 105 5.14 11.57 9.85
CA PRO A 105 4.84 12.95 10.23
C PRO A 105 5.28 13.96 9.16
N SER A 106 6.21 13.58 8.27
CA SER A 106 6.73 14.45 7.19
C SER A 106 5.80 14.51 5.98
N CYS A 107 5.37 13.35 5.45
CA CYS A 107 4.55 13.31 4.22
C CYS A 107 3.11 12.82 4.43
N GLY A 108 2.77 12.32 5.61
CA GLY A 108 1.43 11.85 5.96
C GLY A 108 1.03 10.50 5.34
N ILE A 109 1.93 9.80 4.63
CA ILE A 109 1.65 8.44 4.14
C ILE A 109 1.50 7.47 5.31
N PHE A 110 0.67 6.44 5.16
CA PHE A 110 0.65 5.33 6.12
C PHE A 110 2.02 4.64 6.13
N ILE A 111 2.44 4.16 7.29
CA ILE A 111 3.71 3.46 7.44
C ILE A 111 3.55 2.12 8.14
N TYR A 112 4.43 1.18 7.79
CA TYR A 112 4.64 -0.05 8.54
C TYR A 112 6.13 -0.27 8.73
N TRP A 113 6.49 -0.93 9.82
CA TRP A 113 7.86 -1.30 10.15
C TRP A 113 8.16 -2.64 9.48
N GLY A 114 9.06 -2.62 8.49
CA GLY A 114 9.52 -3.79 7.76
C GLY A 114 10.82 -4.36 8.31
#